data_AF-A0A6J8E7A3-F1
#
_entry.id   AF-A0A6J8E7A3-F1
#
_cell.length_a   1.000
_cell.length_b   1.000
_cell.length_c   1.000
_cell.angle_alpha   90.00
_cell.angle_beta   90.00
_cell.angle_gamma   90.00
#
_symmetry.space_group_name_H-M   'P 1'
#
loop_
_entity.id
_entity.type
_entity.pdbx_description
1 polymer ?
#
loop_
_entity_poly.entity_id
_entity_poly.type
_entity_poly.pdbx_seq_one_letter_code
_entity_poly.pdbx_strand_id
1 'polypeptide(L)'
;MLIVGQRTNVKEVTAEQASTFENITKVSKAGKLFTPWGADYFITNAVYPWKECPEVVIGRRAYDNWLILNARKREHTTIDATKTLLALHQTTKAGNVEGHTHSNGNFNAKLLSKLYKRINYAAGLTICTSYTTTRYETTKEIQLLQRKIGKKCFPIFDYLLSGSTRYIYFYTMLCYKCKTAGIQSV
;
A
#
# COMPACT_ATOMS: atom_id res chain seq x y z
N MET A 1 -8.12 -7.36 -2.88
CA MET A 1 -7.84 -6.03 -3.48
C MET A 1 -7.06 -5.20 -2.49
N LEU A 2 -6.12 -4.38 -2.97
CA LEU A 2 -5.36 -3.41 -2.20
C LEU A 2 -5.41 -2.03 -2.88
N ILE A 3 -5.91 -1.02 -2.17
CA ILE A 3 -5.89 0.38 -2.60
C ILE A 3 -4.89 1.13 -1.72
N VAL A 4 -3.99 1.86 -2.36
CA VAL A 4 -2.92 2.65 -1.73
C VAL A 4 -2.81 4.00 -2.44
N GLY A 5 -2.05 4.93 -1.90
CA GLY A 5 -1.71 6.17 -2.59
C GLY A 5 -0.58 6.91 -1.92
N GLN A 6 -0.02 7.87 -2.66
CA GLN A 6 1.01 8.77 -2.18
C GLN A 6 0.39 9.76 -1.20
N ARG A 7 1.15 10.07 -0.15
CA ARG A 7 0.84 11.14 0.78
C ARG A 7 1.27 12.50 0.25
N THR A 8 0.60 13.55 0.71
CA THR A 8 0.98 14.95 0.53
C THR A 8 1.55 15.46 1.85
N ASN A 9 2.83 15.83 1.83
CA ASN A 9 3.53 16.33 3.00
C ASN A 9 3.26 17.82 3.19
N VAL A 10 2.83 18.19 4.40
CA VAL A 10 2.59 19.58 4.82
C VAL A 10 3.37 19.84 6.10
N LYS A 11 4.08 20.96 6.20
CA LYS A 11 4.86 21.29 7.40
C LYS A 11 3.94 21.78 8.52
N GLU A 12 4.16 21.27 9.73
CA GLU A 12 3.62 21.83 10.98
C GLU A 12 2.11 22.14 10.96
N VAL A 13 1.30 21.17 10.51
CA VAL A 13 -0.17 21.29 10.52
C VAL A 13 -0.68 21.43 11.94
N THR A 14 -1.54 22.43 12.19
CA THR A 14 -2.13 22.65 13.50
C THR A 14 -3.36 21.75 13.73
N ALA A 15 -3.75 21.56 14.99
CA ALA A 15 -4.97 20.81 15.34
C ALA A 15 -6.22 21.41 14.68
N GLU A 16 -6.32 22.74 14.61
CA GLU A 16 -7.42 23.44 13.92
C GLU A 16 -7.44 23.12 12.41
N GLN A 17 -6.27 23.11 11.76
CA GLN A 17 -6.14 22.77 10.34
C GLN A 17 -6.47 21.30 10.06
N ALA A 18 -6.26 20.41 11.04
CA ALA A 18 -6.58 18.99 10.96
C ALA A 18 -8.02 18.64 11.39
N SER A 19 -8.82 19.62 11.83
CA SER A 19 -10.12 19.34 12.48
C SER A 19 -11.26 18.97 11.52
N THR A 20 -11.20 19.40 10.25
CA THR A 20 -12.28 19.16 9.26
C THR A 20 -11.70 18.78 7.91
N PHE A 21 -12.48 18.06 7.10
CA PHE A 21 -12.08 17.73 5.73
C PHE A 21 -11.86 18.97 4.85
N GLU A 22 -12.63 20.04 5.08
CA GLU A 22 -12.45 21.31 4.38
C GLU A 22 -11.10 21.95 4.73
N ASN A 23 -10.76 22.02 6.02
CA ASN A 23 -9.48 22.57 6.48
C ASN A 23 -8.30 21.71 6.01
N ILE A 24 -8.40 20.39 6.09
CA ILE A 24 -7.41 19.44 5.57
C ILE A 24 -7.21 19.67 4.07
N THR A 25 -8.30 19.81 3.31
CA THR A 25 -8.24 20.06 1.86
C THR A 25 -7.57 21.41 1.58
N LYS A 26 -7.91 22.45 2.34
CA LYS A 26 -7.32 23.79 2.19
C LYS A 26 -5.82 23.78 2.48
N VAL A 27 -5.40 23.21 3.61
CA VAL A 27 -3.98 23.21 4.02
C VAL A 27 -3.13 22.30 3.12
N SER A 28 -3.72 21.23 2.57
CA SER A 28 -3.03 20.34 1.63
C SER A 28 -2.53 21.04 0.36
N LYS A 29 -3.15 22.16 -0.04
CA LYS A 29 -2.74 22.95 -1.22
C LYS A 29 -1.34 23.55 -1.09
N ALA A 30 -0.88 23.81 0.14
CA ALA A 30 0.49 24.25 0.42
C ALA A 30 1.48 23.07 0.53
N GLY A 31 0.98 21.83 0.47
CA GLY A 31 1.77 20.62 0.58
C GLY A 31 2.48 20.22 -0.70
N LYS A 32 3.40 19.26 -0.56
CA LYS A 32 4.08 18.63 -1.68
C LYS A 32 3.73 17.15 -1.71
N LEU A 33 3.24 16.68 -2.86
CA LEU A 33 3.05 15.25 -3.08
C LEU A 33 4.40 14.54 -2.87
N PHE A 34 4.41 13.57 -1.96
CA PHE A 34 5.62 12.85 -1.59
C PHE A 34 5.96 11.80 -2.66
N THR A 35 7.09 11.12 -2.50
CA THR A 35 7.55 10.15 -3.51
C THR A 35 6.64 8.92 -3.57
N PRO A 36 6.63 8.16 -4.69
CA PRO A 36 5.89 6.89 -4.83
C PRO A 36 6.24 5.80 -3.82
N TRP A 37 7.27 6.02 -3.00
CA TRP A 37 7.68 5.13 -1.92
C TRP A 37 6.80 5.29 -0.68
N GLY A 38 6.29 6.49 -0.41
CA GLY A 38 5.53 6.77 0.80
C GLY A 38 4.03 6.55 0.61
N ALA A 39 3.53 5.45 1.15
CA ALA A 39 2.11 5.16 1.27
C ALA A 39 1.72 5.12 2.75
N ASP A 40 0.75 5.96 3.14
CA ASP A 40 0.31 6.09 4.54
C ASP A 40 -1.02 5.37 4.82
N TYR A 41 -1.64 4.76 3.80
CA TYR A 41 -2.87 3.99 3.95
C TYR A 41 -2.89 2.76 3.05
N PHE A 42 -3.59 1.72 3.52
CA PHE A 42 -3.80 0.45 2.84
C PHE A 42 -5.26 0.04 3.01
N ILE A 43 -6.11 0.33 2.03
CA ILE A 43 -7.52 -0.07 2.04
C ILE A 43 -7.63 -1.42 1.35
N THR A 44 -8.24 -2.40 2.01
CA THR A 44 -8.39 -3.75 1.48
C THR A 44 -9.84 -4.20 1.57
N ASN A 45 -10.20 -5.21 0.78
CA ASN A 45 -11.48 -5.89 0.94
C ASN A 45 -11.36 -7.02 1.98
N ALA A 46 -12.50 -7.53 2.44
CA ALA A 46 -12.57 -8.54 3.50
C ALA A 46 -11.81 -9.85 3.19
N VAL A 47 -11.54 -10.14 1.92
CA VAL A 47 -10.82 -11.34 1.48
C VAL A 47 -9.31 -11.15 1.35
N TYR A 48 -8.77 -9.96 1.63
CA TYR A 48 -7.33 -9.75 1.56
C TYR A 48 -6.61 -10.57 2.66
N PRO A 49 -5.55 -11.34 2.33
CA PRO A 49 -5.00 -12.37 3.21
C PRO A 49 -4.04 -11.80 4.26
N TRP A 50 -4.53 -10.93 5.15
CA TRP A 50 -3.72 -10.31 6.22
C TRP A 50 -3.05 -11.31 7.14
N LYS A 51 -3.68 -12.47 7.37
CA LYS A 51 -3.14 -13.56 8.20
C LYS A 51 -1.84 -14.17 7.63
N GLU A 52 -1.56 -13.94 6.35
CA GLU A 52 -0.32 -14.40 5.71
C GLU A 52 0.77 -13.31 5.67
N CYS A 53 0.46 -12.10 6.13
CA CYS A 53 1.47 -11.08 6.29
C CYS A 53 2.40 -11.45 7.47
N PRO A 54 3.72 -11.27 7.32
CA PRO A 54 4.65 -11.47 8.43
C PRO A 54 4.41 -10.40 9.50
N GLU A 55 4.82 -10.73 10.74
CA GLU A 55 4.73 -9.86 11.91
C GLU A 55 5.68 -8.66 11.81
N VAL A 56 5.34 -7.71 10.94
CA VAL A 56 6.05 -6.44 10.75
C VAL A 56 5.62 -5.41 11.80
N VAL A 57 6.52 -4.48 12.11
CA VAL A 57 6.23 -3.34 12.99
C VAL A 57 5.78 -2.16 12.14
N ILE A 58 4.57 -1.67 12.38
CA ILE A 58 4.04 -0.46 11.72
C ILE A 58 4.94 0.74 12.04
N GLY A 59 5.20 1.60 11.04
CA GLY A 59 6.08 2.77 11.19
C GLY A 59 7.58 2.46 11.11
N ARG A 60 7.97 1.22 10.75
CA ARG A 60 9.35 0.85 10.40
C ARG A 60 9.49 0.68 8.89
N ARG A 61 10.64 1.03 8.33
CA ARG A 61 10.82 1.04 6.87
C ARG A 61 10.52 -0.32 6.23
N ALA A 62 10.20 -0.32 4.93
CA ALA A 62 10.11 -1.46 4.02
C ALA A 62 8.79 -2.26 3.97
N TYR A 63 7.95 -2.25 5.02
CA TYR A 63 6.71 -3.03 5.00
C TYR A 63 5.68 -2.52 3.98
N ASP A 64 5.61 -1.21 3.80
CA ASP A 64 4.72 -0.49 2.89
C ASP A 64 4.92 -0.92 1.43
N ASN A 65 6.15 -0.83 0.93
CA ASN A 65 6.45 -1.24 -0.43
C ASN A 65 6.44 -2.77 -0.59
N TRP A 66 6.78 -3.51 0.47
CA TRP A 66 6.62 -4.96 0.46
C TRP A 66 5.15 -5.37 0.33
N LEU A 67 4.20 -4.69 1.01
CA LEU A 67 2.77 -4.98 0.90
C LEU A 67 2.27 -4.80 -0.54
N ILE A 68 2.64 -3.70 -1.20
CA ILE A 68 2.29 -3.46 -2.60
C ILE A 68 2.91 -4.53 -3.51
N LEU A 69 4.19 -4.84 -3.32
CA LEU A 69 4.87 -5.89 -4.09
C LEU A 69 4.20 -7.26 -3.90
N ASN A 70 3.88 -7.62 -2.66
CA ASN A 70 3.26 -8.90 -2.32
C ASN A 70 1.85 -9.01 -2.91
N ALA A 71 1.06 -7.93 -2.84
CA ALA A 71 -0.25 -7.87 -3.49
C ALA A 71 -0.14 -8.09 -5.00
N ARG A 72 0.83 -7.44 -5.66
CA ARG A 72 1.10 -7.63 -7.10
C ARG A 72 1.54 -9.06 -7.42
N LYS A 73 2.44 -9.64 -6.61
CA LYS A 73 2.93 -11.02 -6.80
C LYS A 73 1.80 -12.05 -6.65
N ARG A 74 0.83 -11.79 -5.78
CA ARG A 74 -0.36 -12.63 -5.57
C ARG A 74 -1.52 -12.29 -6.49
N GLU A 75 -1.26 -11.52 -7.55
CA GLU A 75 -2.25 -11.12 -8.56
C GLU A 75 -3.49 -10.44 -7.97
N HIS A 76 -3.37 -9.82 -6.79
CA HIS A 76 -4.45 -9.01 -6.25
C HIS A 76 -4.59 -7.73 -7.07
N THR A 77 -5.84 -7.31 -7.30
CA THR A 77 -6.13 -5.97 -7.84
C THR A 77 -5.48 -4.92 -6.94
N THR A 78 -4.52 -4.19 -7.51
CA THR A 78 -3.84 -3.08 -6.86
C THR A 78 -4.24 -1.77 -7.51
N ILE A 79 -4.62 -0.79 -6.70
CA ILE A 79 -5.16 0.49 -7.17
C ILE A 79 -4.39 1.62 -6.50
N ASP A 80 -3.87 2.53 -7.30
CA ASP A 80 -3.34 3.82 -6.84
C ASP A 80 -4.44 4.88 -6.80
N ALA A 81 -4.84 5.24 -5.58
CA ALA A 81 -5.86 6.24 -5.28
C ALA A 81 -5.30 7.67 -5.12
N THR A 82 -4.00 7.90 -5.39
CA THR A 82 -3.34 9.21 -5.21
C THR A 82 -4.10 10.38 -5.83
N LYS A 83 -4.74 10.19 -6.99
CA LYS A 83 -5.43 11.27 -7.72
C LYS A 83 -6.82 11.60 -7.17
N THR A 84 -7.42 10.73 -6.36
CA THR A 84 -8.82 10.91 -5.92
C THR A 84 -8.99 10.88 -4.40
N LEU A 85 -8.01 10.34 -3.67
CA LEU A 85 -8.00 10.25 -2.21
C LEU A 85 -6.79 11.02 -1.67
N LEU A 86 -7.07 12.09 -0.93
CA LEU A 86 -6.07 12.90 -0.26
C LEU A 86 -5.60 12.21 1.02
N ALA A 87 -4.32 11.82 1.07
CA ALA A 87 -3.64 11.44 2.31
C ALA A 87 -2.71 12.58 2.71
N LEU A 88 -3.02 13.29 3.80
CA LEU A 88 -2.20 14.38 4.31
C LEU A 88 -1.24 13.83 5.37
N HIS A 89 0.04 14.15 5.24
CA HIS A 89 1.08 13.80 6.20
C HIS A 89 1.71 15.07 6.78
N GLN A 90 1.68 15.19 8.11
CA GLN A 90 2.34 16.30 8.79
C GLN A 90 3.84 16.02 8.90
N THR A 91 4.65 16.85 8.26
CA THR A 91 6.10 16.90 8.48
C THR A 91 6.38 17.78 9.70
N THR A 92 6.90 17.17 10.76
CA THR A 92 7.41 17.88 11.94
C THR A 92 8.93 18.09 11.84
N LYS A 93 9.56 18.66 12.88
CA LYS A 93 11.03 18.73 13.04
C LYS A 93 11.74 17.38 12.86
N ALA A 94 11.03 16.31 13.17
CA ALA A 94 11.48 14.93 13.08
C ALA A 94 11.65 14.47 11.61
N GLY A 95 10.93 15.12 10.68
CA GLY A 95 11.09 14.93 9.25
C GLY A 95 10.26 13.76 8.71
N ASN A 96 10.62 13.25 7.54
CA ASN A 96 9.78 12.34 6.74
C ASN A 96 10.28 10.89 6.69
N VAL A 97 11.38 10.61 7.40
CA VAL A 97 12.07 9.31 7.42
C VAL A 97 12.36 8.84 8.86
N GLU A 98 11.59 9.34 9.83
CA GLU A 98 11.64 8.99 11.26
C GLU A 98 11.74 7.49 11.53
N GLY A 99 11.01 6.68 10.76
CA GLY A 99 11.06 5.22 10.88
C GLY A 99 12.47 4.61 10.76
N HIS A 100 13.43 5.34 10.18
CA HIS A 100 14.82 4.93 10.03
C HIS A 100 15.69 5.24 11.26
N THR A 101 15.32 6.24 12.07
CA THR A 101 16.14 6.75 13.18
C THR A 101 15.91 5.98 14.48
N HIS A 102 14.82 5.22 14.58
CA HIS A 102 14.56 4.36 15.73
C HIS A 102 15.59 3.23 15.87
N SER A 103 15.85 2.80 17.11
CA SER A 103 16.78 1.71 17.45
C SER A 103 16.47 0.40 16.70
N ASN A 104 15.19 0.12 16.46
CA ASN A 104 14.72 -1.02 15.66
C ASN A 104 14.24 -0.63 14.24
N GLY A 105 14.70 0.51 13.70
CA GLY A 105 14.31 1.04 12.38
C GLY A 105 14.43 0.05 11.22
N ASN A 106 15.42 -0.84 11.30
CA ASN A 106 15.72 -1.87 10.30
C ASN A 106 15.01 -3.21 10.51
N PHE A 107 14.18 -3.37 11.56
CA PHE A 107 13.59 -4.66 11.93
C PHE A 107 12.84 -5.32 10.77
N ASN A 108 11.88 -4.61 10.16
CA ASN A 108 11.08 -5.13 9.03
C ASN A 108 11.96 -5.54 7.85
N ALA A 109 12.92 -4.71 7.47
CA ALA A 109 13.80 -5.01 6.36
C ALA A 109 14.63 -6.28 6.60
N LYS A 110 15.11 -6.49 7.84
CA LYS A 110 15.82 -7.72 8.24
C LYS A 110 14.89 -8.93 8.22
N LEU A 111 13.69 -8.81 8.80
CA LEU A 111 12.67 -9.86 8.82
C LEU A 111 12.30 -10.29 7.39
N LEU A 112 11.93 -9.35 6.54
CA LEU A 112 11.51 -9.61 5.17
C LEU A 112 12.66 -10.18 4.33
N SER A 113 13.89 -9.69 4.49
CA SER A 113 15.07 -10.28 3.83
C SER A 113 15.29 -11.73 4.26
N LYS A 114 15.11 -12.05 5.54
CA LYS A 114 15.22 -13.44 6.04
C LYS A 114 14.16 -14.36 5.43
N LEU A 115 12.91 -13.88 5.32
CA LEU A 115 11.78 -14.66 4.81
C LEU A 115 11.79 -14.83 3.28
N TYR A 116 12.15 -13.77 2.54
CA TYR A 116 11.97 -13.70 1.09
C TYR A 116 13.27 -13.53 0.30
N LYS A 117 14.44 -13.51 0.98
CA LYS A 117 15.77 -13.36 0.38
C LYS A 117 15.94 -12.03 -0.36
N ARG A 118 15.78 -11.99 -1.69
CA ARG A 118 15.92 -10.75 -2.48
C ARG A 118 14.56 -10.12 -2.73
N ILE A 119 14.39 -8.89 -2.27
CA ILE A 119 13.14 -8.14 -2.45
C ILE A 119 13.42 -6.96 -3.36
N ASN A 120 12.70 -6.88 -4.48
CA ASN A 120 12.72 -5.71 -5.35
C ASN A 120 11.67 -4.68 -4.88
N TYR A 121 12.03 -3.88 -3.88
CA TYR A 121 11.11 -2.85 -3.35
C TYR A 121 10.69 -1.81 -4.40
N ALA A 122 11.48 -1.60 -5.47
CA ALA A 122 11.11 -0.70 -6.57
C ALA A 122 9.91 -1.21 -7.40
N ALA A 123 9.61 -2.51 -7.33
CA ALA A 123 8.38 -3.09 -7.87
C ALA A 123 7.18 -2.96 -6.90
N GLY A 124 7.40 -2.45 -5.69
CA GLY A 124 6.40 -2.20 -4.66
C GLY A 124 5.98 -0.73 -4.53
N LEU A 125 6.16 0.08 -5.57
CA LEU A 125 5.78 1.49 -5.56
C LEU A 125 4.32 1.69 -5.98
N THR A 126 3.68 2.79 -5.54
CA THR A 126 2.29 3.12 -5.94
C THR A 126 2.11 3.18 -7.46
N ILE A 127 3.13 3.68 -8.17
CA ILE A 127 3.17 3.74 -9.64
C ILE A 127 3.22 2.37 -10.33
N CYS A 128 3.51 1.30 -9.60
CA CYS A 128 3.54 -0.07 -10.11
C CYS A 128 2.21 -0.82 -9.91
N THR A 129 1.21 -0.19 -9.27
CA THR A 129 -0.15 -0.74 -9.17
C THR A 129 -0.77 -0.98 -10.54
N SER A 130 -1.70 -1.92 -10.62
CA SER A 130 -2.37 -2.30 -11.88
C SER A 130 -3.34 -1.23 -12.39
N TYR A 131 -3.91 -0.44 -11.48
CA TYR A 131 -4.88 0.61 -11.80
C TYR A 131 -4.52 1.93 -11.10
N THR A 132 -4.96 3.05 -11.67
CA THR A 132 -5.03 4.35 -11.01
C THR A 132 -6.47 4.83 -10.99
N THR A 133 -6.83 5.55 -9.95
CA THR A 133 -8.07 6.32 -9.94
C THR A 133 -7.88 7.63 -10.71
N THR A 134 -8.97 8.19 -11.23
CA THR A 134 -9.10 9.60 -11.62
C THR A 134 -10.57 10.02 -11.47
N ARG A 135 -10.89 11.30 -11.68
CA ARG A 135 -12.27 11.80 -11.71
C ARG A 135 -12.69 12.10 -13.15
N TYR A 136 -13.94 11.84 -13.50
CA TYR A 136 -14.53 12.39 -14.72
C TYR A 136 -14.60 13.91 -14.62
N GLU A 137 -14.30 14.61 -15.71
CA GLU A 137 -14.34 16.07 -15.73
C GLU A 137 -15.75 16.62 -15.54
N THR A 138 -16.74 15.94 -16.12
CA THR A 138 -18.15 16.32 -16.12
C THR A 138 -18.87 15.91 -14.83
N THR A 139 -18.84 14.63 -14.46
CA THR A 139 -19.64 14.10 -13.32
C THR A 139 -18.89 14.12 -11.99
N LYS A 140 -17.56 14.33 -12.00
CA LYS A 140 -16.66 14.19 -10.84
C LYS A 140 -16.63 12.80 -10.20
N GLU A 141 -17.31 11.82 -10.79
CA GLU A 141 -17.29 10.43 -10.36
C GLU A 141 -15.89 9.82 -10.50
N ILE A 142 -15.57 8.89 -9.60
CA ILE A 142 -14.28 8.20 -9.62
C ILE A 142 -14.32 7.08 -10.66
N GLN A 143 -13.31 7.05 -11.52
CA GLN A 143 -13.08 5.97 -12.47
C GLN A 143 -11.74 5.29 -12.23
N LEU A 144 -11.68 4.00 -12.56
CA LEU A 144 -10.46 3.20 -12.54
C LEU A 144 -9.88 3.12 -13.95
N LEU A 145 -8.61 3.48 -14.09
CA LEU A 145 -7.85 3.39 -15.33
C LEU A 145 -6.75 2.35 -15.16
N GLN A 146 -6.68 1.38 -16.07
CA GLN A 146 -5.59 0.41 -16.08
C GLN A 146 -4.27 1.10 -16.43
N ARG A 147 -3.20 0.80 -15.69
CA ARG A 147 -1.87 1.39 -15.88
C ARG A 147 -1.04 0.57 -16.86
N LYS A 148 -0.34 1.25 -17.76
CA LYS A 148 0.84 0.69 -18.44
C LYS A 148 2.05 0.81 -17.50
N ILE A 149 2.40 -0.30 -16.85
CA ILE A 149 3.50 -0.33 -15.87
C ILE A 149 4.87 -0.38 -16.55
N GLY A 150 5.82 0.40 -16.02
CA GLY A 150 7.17 0.55 -16.58
C GLY A 150 8.12 -0.60 -16.19
N LYS A 151 9.25 -0.73 -16.89
CA LYS A 151 10.25 -1.80 -16.69
C LYS A 151 10.71 -1.96 -15.23
N LYS A 152 10.86 -0.86 -14.48
CA LYS A 152 11.25 -0.88 -13.05
C LYS A 152 10.27 -1.63 -12.13
N CYS A 153 9.04 -1.82 -12.58
CA CYS A 153 8.02 -2.60 -11.87
C CYS A 153 8.20 -4.11 -12.07
N PHE A 154 9.26 -4.51 -12.79
CA PHE A 154 9.67 -5.87 -13.12
C PHE A 154 11.19 -6.05 -12.90
N PRO A 155 11.68 -7.30 -12.83
CA PRO A 155 10.90 -8.51 -12.58
C PRO A 155 10.29 -8.49 -11.17
N ILE A 156 9.10 -9.08 -11.05
CA ILE A 156 8.60 -9.51 -9.74
C ILE A 156 9.33 -10.83 -9.49
N PHE A 157 10.38 -10.83 -8.68
CA PHE A 157 11.17 -12.03 -8.48
C PHE A 157 10.32 -13.14 -7.85
N ASP A 158 10.23 -14.28 -8.55
CA ASP A 158 9.71 -15.51 -8.00
C ASP A 158 10.74 -16.12 -7.06
N TYR A 159 10.48 -15.96 -5.77
CA TYR A 159 10.96 -16.93 -4.80
C TYR A 159 9.91 -18.02 -4.66
N LEU A 160 10.27 -19.18 -5.20
CA LEU A 160 9.72 -20.48 -4.84
C LEU A 160 9.55 -20.53 -3.33
N LEU A 161 8.30 -20.64 -2.87
CA LEU A 161 8.04 -21.39 -1.65
C LEU A 161 8.57 -22.80 -1.94
N SER A 162 9.76 -23.13 -1.44
CA SER A 162 10.28 -24.50 -1.50
C SER A 162 9.37 -25.36 -0.64
N GLY A 163 8.40 -26.00 -1.28
CA GLY A 163 7.43 -26.90 -0.67
C GLY A 163 6.24 -27.16 -1.58
N SER A 164 6.38 -28.18 -2.44
CA SER A 164 5.37 -28.82 -3.31
C SER A 164 4.89 -28.10 -4.58
N THR A 165 5.53 -28.51 -5.68
CA THR A 165 5.04 -28.79 -7.04
C THR A 165 3.61 -28.37 -7.45
N ARG A 166 3.57 -27.53 -8.49
CA ARG A 166 2.61 -27.31 -9.60
C ARG A 166 1.21 -27.94 -9.47
N TYR A 167 0.16 -27.17 -9.80
CA TYR A 167 -0.68 -27.40 -11.00
C TYR A 167 -1.41 -26.10 -11.41
N ILE A 168 -1.46 -25.86 -12.72
CA ILE A 168 -2.48 -25.03 -13.36
C ILE A 168 -3.77 -25.85 -13.32
N TYR A 169 -4.85 -25.32 -12.75
CA TYR A 169 -6.21 -25.81 -13.01
C TYR A 169 -7.15 -24.62 -13.21
N PHE A 170 -7.68 -24.51 -14.43
CA PHE A 170 -8.99 -23.90 -14.66
C PHE A 170 -10.04 -24.88 -14.17
N TYR A 171 -10.93 -24.48 -13.25
CA TYR A 171 -12.32 -24.98 -13.18
C TYR A 171 -13.20 -24.06 -12.34
N THR A 172 -14.42 -23.88 -12.83
CA THR A 172 -15.57 -23.20 -12.23
C THR A 172 -16.23 -24.00 -11.10
N MET A 173 -17.00 -23.27 -10.27
CA MET A 173 -18.16 -23.67 -9.45
C MET A 173 -17.99 -24.06 -7.96
N LEU A 174 -18.89 -23.41 -7.19
CA LEU A 174 -19.63 -23.84 -6.00
C LEU A 174 -19.02 -23.70 -4.59
N CYS A 175 -19.60 -22.70 -3.90
CA CYS A 175 -19.82 -22.56 -2.46
C CYS A 175 -20.11 -23.89 -1.75
N TYR A 176 -19.42 -24.17 -0.63
CA TYR A 176 -20.03 -24.80 0.55
C TYR A 176 -19.17 -24.55 1.80
N LYS A 177 -19.87 -24.19 2.89
CA LYS A 177 -19.44 -24.05 4.31
C LYS A 177 -18.97 -22.68 4.80
N CYS A 178 -19.97 -21.89 5.20
CA CYS A 178 -19.95 -21.10 6.43
C CYS A 178 -19.50 -21.94 7.65
N LYS A 179 -18.63 -21.38 8.51
CA LYS A 179 -18.86 -21.09 9.95
C LYS A 179 -17.53 -20.80 10.66
N THR A 180 -17.62 -19.88 11.62
CA THR A 180 -16.69 -19.59 12.75
C THR A 180 -15.31 -19.00 12.44
N ALA A 181 -15.20 -17.68 12.63
CA ALA A 181 -14.24 -17.08 13.58
C ALA A 181 -14.50 -15.56 13.65
N GLY A 182 -15.44 -15.17 14.53
CA GLY A 182 -15.65 -13.77 14.87
C GLY A 182 -14.41 -13.20 15.54
N ILE A 183 -13.99 -12.01 15.09
CA ILE A 183 -13.10 -11.12 15.84
C ILE A 183 -13.61 -9.69 15.60
N GLN A 184 -13.97 -9.04 16.70
CA GLN A 184 -14.39 -7.64 16.79
C GLN A 184 -13.18 -6.71 16.77
N SER A 185 -13.41 -5.51 16.25
CA SER A 185 -12.52 -4.36 16.22
C SER A 185 -12.19 -3.82 17.62
N VAL A 186 -10.95 -3.37 17.79
CA VAL A 186 -10.59 -2.30 18.73
C VAL A 186 -9.95 -1.18 17.92
#